data_AF-A0A328WP44-F1
#
_entry.id   AF-A0A328WP44-F1
#
_cell.length_a   1.000
_cell.length_b   1.000
_cell.length_c   1.000
_cell.angle_alpha   90.00
_cell.angle_beta   90.00
_cell.angle_gamma   90.00
#
_symmetry.space_group_name_H-M   'P 1'
#
loop_
_entity.id
_entity.type
_entity.pdbx_description
1 polymer ?
#
loop_
_entity_poly.entity_id
_entity_poly.type
_entity_poly.pdbx_seq_one_letter_code
_entity_poly.pdbx_strand_id
1 'polypeptide(L)'
;MKNFTLTLFVLCCSFMGFAEVSTLEREALIKFNQSTNGSQWKIKWDLAAATSTWYGVKIKDNKVVGLALPNNNLEGQIPSEISKLQYLETLNLFKNNLSGNLPSSVGDLKSLQTLNVSFNKLTGSIPVSIGNATSLKVVELYMNSLTGSLPQEIGQLTQLENLSLFNNSLQGELPSSIYSLKNLKVLMLNSNNFSGKLSYEIENLKALENLSLFENNFIGQVPFEIEKLDNLKEMNISYNKFNGLISYALAKKDTFQMTMLNDKGVAVRLSLLTDSTGVVGTPD
;
A
#
# COMPACT_ATOMS: atom_id res chain seq x y z
N MET A 1 -46.97 3.08 46.34
CA MET A 1 -46.43 2.02 45.47
C MET A 1 -47.12 2.13 44.12
N LYS A 2 -46.49 2.81 43.16
CA LYS A 2 -47.01 2.97 41.80
C LYS A 2 -46.22 2.03 40.88
N ASN A 3 -46.89 1.03 40.34
CA ASN A 3 -46.34 0.14 39.31
C ASN A 3 -46.16 0.95 38.02
N PHE A 4 -44.91 1.10 37.58
CA PHE A 4 -44.58 1.50 36.22
C PHE A 4 -44.33 0.21 35.42
N THR A 5 -45.33 -0.20 34.64
CA THR A 5 -45.10 -1.13 33.52
C THR A 5 -44.43 -0.36 32.40
N LEU A 6 -43.14 -0.60 32.23
CA LEU A 6 -42.35 -0.14 31.09
C LEU A 6 -42.73 -1.02 29.89
N THR A 7 -43.70 -0.57 29.09
CA THR A 7 -44.03 -1.22 27.82
C THR A 7 -42.90 -0.93 26.84
N LEU A 8 -42.04 -1.94 26.65
CA LEU A 8 -41.01 -1.98 25.62
C LEU A 8 -41.70 -1.93 24.24
N PHE A 9 -41.71 -0.75 23.61
CA PHE A 9 -42.08 -0.64 22.19
C PHE A 9 -40.94 -1.24 21.37
N VAL A 10 -40.97 -2.56 21.18
CA VAL A 10 -40.33 -3.20 20.03
C VAL A 10 -41.17 -2.78 18.83
N LEU A 11 -40.75 -1.71 18.15
CA LEU A 11 -41.30 -1.38 16.84
C LEU A 11 -40.76 -2.44 15.86
N CYS A 12 -41.47 -3.57 15.81
CA CYS A 12 -41.37 -4.56 14.75
C CYS A 12 -41.91 -3.90 13.47
N CYS A 13 -41.06 -3.14 12.79
CA CYS A 13 -41.31 -2.78 11.40
C CYS A 13 -41.06 -4.04 10.58
N SER A 14 -42.16 -4.70 10.21
CA SER A 14 -42.21 -5.65 9.11
C SER A 14 -41.77 -4.97 7.82
N PHE A 15 -40.47 -5.02 7.50
CA PHE A 15 -40.00 -4.75 6.14
C PHE A 15 -39.92 -6.08 5.39
N MET A 16 -40.61 -6.09 4.25
CA MET A 16 -40.52 -7.14 3.22
C MET A 16 -39.08 -7.54 2.98
N GLY A 17 -38.83 -8.85 2.89
CA GLY A 17 -37.51 -9.49 2.86
C GLY A 17 -36.53 -8.95 1.82
N PHE A 18 -35.78 -7.93 2.22
CA PHE A 18 -34.44 -7.69 1.69
C PHE A 18 -33.47 -8.38 2.62
N ALA A 19 -32.66 -9.29 2.09
CA ALA A 19 -31.60 -9.89 2.87
C ALA A 19 -30.58 -8.77 3.20
N GLU A 20 -30.48 -8.40 4.48
CA GLU A 20 -29.51 -7.40 4.94
C GLU A 20 -28.15 -8.05 5.19
N VAL A 21 -27.10 -7.22 5.22
CA VAL A 21 -25.78 -7.64 5.70
C VAL A 21 -25.87 -8.16 7.13
N SER A 22 -24.94 -9.04 7.50
CA SER A 22 -24.93 -9.58 8.85
C SER A 22 -24.84 -8.46 9.91
N THR A 23 -25.50 -8.66 11.05
CA THR A 23 -25.42 -7.71 12.18
C THR A 23 -23.97 -7.43 12.57
N LEU A 24 -23.11 -8.44 12.48
CA LEU A 24 -21.68 -8.33 12.77
C LEU A 24 -20.96 -7.34 11.82
N GLU A 25 -21.20 -7.41 10.52
CA GLU A 25 -20.63 -6.47 9.55
C GLU A 25 -21.19 -5.06 9.73
N ARG A 26 -22.50 -4.95 10.01
CA ARG A 26 -23.15 -3.66 10.28
C ARG A 26 -22.57 -2.98 11.53
N GLU A 27 -22.42 -3.72 12.63
CA GLU A 27 -21.82 -3.21 13.87
C GLU A 27 -20.36 -2.80 13.68
N ALA A 28 -19.59 -3.56 12.91
CA ALA A 28 -18.22 -3.21 12.57
C ALA A 28 -18.13 -1.89 11.77
N LEU A 29 -19.03 -1.67 10.82
CA LEU A 29 -19.13 -0.42 10.08
C LEU A 29 -19.59 0.74 10.98
N ILE A 30 -20.55 0.54 11.88
CA ILE A 30 -20.95 1.56 12.85
C ILE A 30 -19.77 1.95 13.75
N LYS A 31 -19.03 0.95 14.24
CA LYS A 31 -17.81 1.17 15.03
C LYS A 31 -16.76 1.93 14.23
N PHE A 32 -16.58 1.59 12.95
CA PHE A 32 -15.74 2.34 12.01
C PHE A 32 -16.17 3.80 11.91
N ASN A 33 -17.46 4.07 11.71
CA ASN A 33 -18.01 5.42 11.65
C ASN A 33 -17.73 6.21 12.93
N GLN A 34 -17.97 5.60 14.11
CA GLN A 34 -17.71 6.24 15.40
C GLN A 34 -16.22 6.53 15.64
N SER A 35 -15.35 5.56 15.38
CA SER A 35 -13.90 5.66 15.61
C SER A 35 -13.19 6.65 14.67
N THR A 36 -13.84 7.00 13.56
CA THR A 36 -13.30 7.91 12.54
C THR A 36 -14.10 9.22 12.44
N ASN A 37 -14.76 9.61 13.54
CA ASN A 37 -15.48 10.87 13.69
C ASN A 37 -16.59 11.08 12.64
N GLY A 38 -17.45 10.06 12.49
CA GLY A 38 -18.57 10.00 11.54
C GLY A 38 -19.48 11.23 11.49
N SER A 39 -19.60 11.94 12.62
CA SER A 39 -20.38 13.17 12.71
C SER A 39 -19.83 14.32 11.85
N GLN A 40 -18.53 14.32 11.57
CA GLN A 40 -17.80 15.34 10.81
C GLN A 40 -17.45 14.91 9.38
N TRP A 41 -17.84 13.69 8.98
CA TRP A 41 -17.63 13.24 7.60
C TRP A 41 -18.31 14.17 6.61
N LYS A 42 -17.70 14.33 5.44
CA LYS A 42 -18.25 15.14 4.34
C LYS A 42 -19.56 14.54 3.82
N ILE A 43 -19.56 13.23 3.56
CA ILE A 43 -20.74 12.42 3.22
C ILE A 43 -20.97 11.46 4.39
N LYS A 44 -22.07 11.68 5.12
CA LYS A 44 -22.40 10.96 6.35
C LYS A 44 -23.30 9.77 6.02
N TRP A 45 -23.18 8.73 6.82
CA TRP A 45 -24.15 7.65 6.80
C TRP A 45 -25.36 8.01 7.67
N ASP A 46 -26.55 7.66 7.18
CA ASP A 46 -27.72 7.54 8.03
C ASP A 46 -27.69 6.17 8.70
N LEU A 47 -27.25 6.13 9.97
CA LEU A 47 -27.08 4.88 10.71
C LEU A 47 -28.41 4.14 10.97
N ALA A 48 -29.55 4.83 10.82
CA ALA A 48 -30.88 4.23 10.91
C ALA A 48 -31.30 3.54 9.60
N ALA A 49 -30.74 3.94 8.46
CA ALA A 49 -31.02 3.35 7.16
C ALA A 49 -30.31 1.98 6.98
N ALA A 50 -30.76 1.22 5.97
CA ALA A 50 -30.13 -0.03 5.58
C ALA A 50 -28.68 0.20 5.12
N THR A 51 -27.76 -0.67 5.50
CA THR A 51 -26.32 -0.53 5.16
C THR A 51 -26.04 -0.47 3.65
N SER A 52 -26.94 -0.99 2.82
CA SER A 52 -26.86 -0.89 1.36
C SER A 52 -27.01 0.52 0.81
N THR A 53 -27.51 1.48 1.60
CA THR A 53 -27.64 2.88 1.22
C THR A 53 -26.43 3.71 1.66
N TRP A 54 -25.54 3.15 2.47
CA TRP A 54 -24.39 3.86 3.03
C TRP A 54 -23.35 4.15 1.95
N TYR A 55 -23.04 5.43 1.77
CA TYR A 55 -22.04 5.88 0.81
C TYR A 55 -20.73 5.10 0.95
N GLY A 56 -20.21 4.59 -0.17
CA GLY A 56 -18.93 3.88 -0.18
C GLY A 56 -19.00 2.41 0.26
N VAL A 57 -20.15 1.93 0.76
CA VAL A 57 -20.32 0.51 1.12
C VAL A 57 -20.82 -0.26 -0.10
N LYS A 58 -20.06 -1.29 -0.52
CA LYS A 58 -20.44 -2.20 -1.59
C LYS A 58 -20.82 -3.54 -1.00
N ILE A 59 -22.03 -4.02 -1.33
CA ILE A 59 -22.56 -5.30 -0.88
C ILE A 59 -22.73 -6.24 -2.06
N LYS A 60 -22.35 -7.51 -1.87
CA LYS A 60 -22.60 -8.61 -2.82
C LYS A 60 -23.01 -9.83 -2.02
N ASP A 61 -24.09 -10.49 -2.41
CA ASP A 61 -24.62 -11.68 -1.72
C ASP A 61 -24.77 -11.49 -0.19
N ASN A 62 -25.27 -10.31 0.21
CA ASN A 62 -25.44 -9.86 1.60
C ASN A 62 -24.16 -9.77 2.43
N LYS A 63 -23.01 -9.62 1.76
CA LYS A 63 -21.69 -9.46 2.38
C LYS A 63 -21.08 -8.14 1.97
N VAL A 64 -20.39 -7.47 2.89
CA VAL A 64 -19.66 -6.25 2.60
C VAL A 64 -18.37 -6.62 1.87
N VAL A 65 -18.32 -6.29 0.58
CA VAL A 65 -17.17 -6.59 -0.29
C VAL A 65 -16.32 -5.36 -0.59
N GLY A 66 -16.81 -4.15 -0.30
CA GLY A 66 -16.03 -2.93 -0.47
C GLY A 66 -16.41 -1.84 0.52
N LEU A 67 -15.40 -1.12 0.99
CA LEU A 67 -15.52 0.11 1.77
C LEU A 67 -14.62 1.17 1.13
N ALA A 68 -15.23 2.10 0.40
CA ALA A 68 -14.55 3.17 -0.32
C ALA A 68 -15.05 4.54 0.15
N LEU A 69 -14.29 5.17 1.03
CA LEU A 69 -14.58 6.49 1.62
C LEU A 69 -13.46 7.51 1.30
N PRO A 70 -13.03 7.65 0.03
CA PRO A 70 -11.94 8.57 -0.29
C PRO A 70 -12.37 10.03 -0.10
N ASN A 71 -11.48 10.89 0.38
CA ASN A 71 -11.71 12.33 0.47
C ASN A 71 -13.01 12.70 1.23
N ASN A 72 -13.21 12.08 2.39
CA ASN A 72 -14.46 12.16 3.13
C ASN A 72 -14.32 12.74 4.56
N ASN A 73 -13.17 13.34 4.87
CA ASN A 73 -12.85 13.94 6.17
C ASN A 73 -12.89 12.96 7.35
N LEU A 74 -12.59 11.67 7.14
CA LEU A 74 -12.46 10.72 8.24
C LEU A 74 -11.30 11.16 9.16
N GLU A 75 -11.53 11.20 10.47
CA GLU A 75 -10.56 11.62 11.49
C GLU A 75 -10.60 10.68 12.68
N GLY A 76 -9.46 10.22 13.16
CA GLY A 76 -9.35 9.22 14.22
C GLY A 76 -8.67 7.96 13.71
N GLN A 77 -8.90 6.83 14.37
CA GLN A 77 -8.17 5.59 14.09
C GLN A 77 -9.03 4.60 13.30
N ILE A 78 -8.37 3.77 12.48
CA ILE A 78 -9.01 2.59 11.89
C ILE A 78 -9.21 1.57 13.03
N PRO A 79 -10.45 1.22 13.42
CA PRO A 79 -10.68 0.29 14.52
C PRO A 79 -10.37 -1.16 14.12
N SER A 80 -10.04 -2.00 15.11
CA SER A 80 -9.70 -3.40 14.86
C SER A 80 -10.89 -4.24 14.38
N GLU A 81 -12.10 -3.78 14.68
CA GLU A 81 -13.37 -4.35 14.22
C GLU A 81 -13.50 -4.35 12.69
N ILE A 82 -12.66 -3.63 11.94
CA ILE A 82 -12.59 -3.75 10.48
C ILE A 82 -12.40 -5.22 10.05
N SER A 83 -11.69 -6.02 10.86
CA SER A 83 -11.50 -7.46 10.63
C SER A 83 -12.80 -8.24 10.53
N LYS A 84 -13.93 -7.75 11.05
CA LYS A 84 -15.21 -8.44 10.94
C LYS A 84 -15.77 -8.45 9.51
N LEU A 85 -15.28 -7.60 8.62
CA LEU A 85 -15.63 -7.56 7.20
C LEU A 85 -14.85 -8.65 6.43
N GLN A 86 -15.07 -9.93 6.75
CA GLN A 86 -14.28 -11.06 6.26
C GLN A 86 -14.29 -11.24 4.72
N TYR A 87 -15.30 -10.67 4.05
CA TYR A 87 -15.46 -10.70 2.60
C TYR A 87 -14.99 -9.42 1.91
N LEU A 88 -14.39 -8.48 2.66
CA LEU A 88 -13.93 -7.21 2.11
C LEU A 88 -12.82 -7.45 1.10
N GLU A 89 -13.06 -7.06 -0.16
CA GLU A 89 -12.11 -7.13 -1.27
C GLU A 89 -11.38 -5.79 -1.44
N THR A 90 -12.03 -4.67 -1.10
CA THR A 90 -11.48 -3.32 -1.25
C THR A 90 -11.68 -2.50 0.01
N LEU A 91 -10.58 -2.01 0.58
CA LEU A 91 -10.56 -0.97 1.59
C LEU A 91 -9.85 0.26 1.02
N ASN A 92 -10.62 1.29 0.66
CA ASN A 92 -10.10 2.54 0.14
C ASN A 92 -10.50 3.72 1.03
N LEU A 93 -9.54 4.21 1.79
CA LEU A 93 -9.64 5.36 2.70
C LEU A 93 -8.70 6.50 2.28
N PHE A 94 -8.34 6.53 0.98
CA PHE A 94 -7.47 7.53 0.38
C PHE A 94 -7.86 8.96 0.76
N LYS A 95 -6.87 9.80 1.07
CA LYS A 95 -7.04 11.24 1.29
C LYS A 95 -8.04 11.55 2.40
N ASN A 96 -7.68 11.20 3.63
CA ASN A 96 -8.44 11.53 4.83
C ASN A 96 -7.49 12.07 5.92
N ASN A 97 -7.98 12.20 7.16
CA ASN A 97 -7.21 12.65 8.33
C ASN A 97 -7.03 11.50 9.34
N LEU A 98 -7.02 10.25 8.89
CA LEU A 98 -6.84 9.09 9.77
C LEU A 98 -5.47 9.13 10.43
N SER A 99 -5.40 8.79 11.71
CA SER A 99 -4.21 8.82 12.55
C SER A 99 -4.03 7.53 13.33
N GLY A 100 -2.95 7.44 14.11
CA GLY A 100 -2.59 6.21 14.82
C GLY A 100 -2.02 5.15 13.88
N ASN A 101 -1.95 3.92 14.35
CA ASN A 101 -1.32 2.83 13.62
C ASN A 101 -2.29 2.18 12.63
N LEU A 102 -1.76 1.60 11.55
CA LEU A 102 -2.49 0.62 10.76
C LEU A 102 -2.74 -0.62 11.65
N PRO A 103 -3.99 -0.97 11.99
CA PRO A 103 -4.25 -2.03 12.96
C PRO A 103 -3.82 -3.39 12.41
N SER A 104 -3.25 -4.24 13.26
CA SER A 104 -2.79 -5.58 12.90
C SER A 104 -3.92 -6.46 12.34
N SER A 105 -5.16 -6.20 12.74
CA SER A 105 -6.37 -6.88 12.29
C SER A 105 -6.66 -6.72 10.79
N VAL A 106 -5.98 -5.81 10.08
CA VAL A 106 -6.02 -5.77 8.60
C VAL A 106 -5.51 -7.09 8.00
N GLY A 107 -4.57 -7.77 8.67
CA GLY A 107 -4.07 -9.09 8.28
C GLY A 107 -5.11 -10.21 8.32
N ASP A 108 -6.24 -9.99 9.00
CA ASP A 108 -7.33 -10.96 9.12
C ASP A 108 -8.30 -10.89 7.93
N LEU A 109 -8.17 -9.88 7.07
CA LEU A 109 -9.01 -9.68 5.88
C LEU A 109 -8.51 -10.53 4.72
N LYS A 110 -8.79 -11.84 4.77
CA LYS A 110 -8.27 -12.83 3.80
C LYS A 110 -8.74 -12.60 2.37
N SER A 111 -9.87 -11.93 2.18
CA SER A 111 -10.43 -11.59 0.86
C SER A 111 -9.89 -10.28 0.29
N LEU A 112 -9.10 -9.51 1.07
CA LEU A 112 -8.69 -8.17 0.70
C LEU A 112 -7.70 -8.19 -0.46
N GLN A 113 -8.06 -7.51 -1.55
CA GLN A 113 -7.26 -7.40 -2.77
C GLN A 113 -6.64 -6.01 -2.89
N THR A 114 -7.33 -4.98 -2.40
CA THR A 114 -6.87 -3.60 -2.44
C THR A 114 -6.94 -2.97 -1.06
N LEU A 115 -5.78 -2.55 -0.55
CA LEU A 115 -5.64 -1.71 0.63
C LEU A 115 -5.05 -0.36 0.20
N ASN A 116 -5.88 0.68 0.24
CA ASN A 116 -5.43 2.05 0.04
C ASN A 116 -5.79 2.90 1.27
N VAL A 117 -4.76 3.29 2.02
CA VAL A 117 -4.86 4.25 3.14
C VAL A 117 -3.89 5.42 2.96
N SER A 118 -3.48 5.66 1.72
CA SER A 118 -2.55 6.73 1.36
C SER A 118 -3.15 8.13 1.56
N PHE A 119 -2.29 9.14 1.69
CA PHE A 119 -2.67 10.51 2.06
C PHE A 119 -3.49 10.56 3.36
N ASN A 120 -2.89 10.08 4.45
CA ASN A 120 -3.44 10.17 5.80
C ASN A 120 -2.33 10.63 6.76
N LYS A 121 -2.54 10.50 8.06
CA LYS A 121 -1.59 10.82 9.14
C LYS A 121 -1.24 9.57 9.95
N LEU A 122 -1.23 8.41 9.30
CA LEU A 122 -0.92 7.13 9.96
C LEU A 122 0.53 7.12 10.43
N THR A 123 0.75 6.54 11.60
CA THR A 123 2.05 6.43 12.28
C THR A 123 2.39 4.98 12.60
N GLY A 124 3.56 4.75 13.19
CA GLY A 124 3.99 3.42 13.61
C GLY A 124 4.41 2.54 12.43
N SER A 125 4.68 1.27 12.71
CA SER A 125 5.15 0.33 11.70
C SER A 125 4.03 -0.31 10.89
N ILE A 126 4.37 -0.77 9.69
CA ILE A 126 3.53 -1.70 8.94
C ILE A 126 3.45 -3.01 9.76
N PRO A 127 2.25 -3.47 10.15
CA PRO A 127 2.13 -4.64 11.01
C PRO A 127 2.57 -5.90 10.27
N VAL A 128 3.32 -6.78 10.94
CA VAL A 128 3.77 -8.09 10.39
C VAL A 128 2.60 -8.94 9.88
N SER A 129 1.42 -8.79 10.50
CA SER A 129 0.21 -9.47 10.09
C SER A 129 -0.27 -9.09 8.69
N ILE A 130 0.26 -8.04 8.05
CA ILE A 130 -0.10 -7.73 6.66
C ILE A 130 0.14 -8.92 5.72
N GLY A 131 1.18 -9.73 5.98
CA GLY A 131 1.47 -10.94 5.19
C GLY A 131 0.36 -12.00 5.25
N ASN A 132 -0.50 -11.94 6.27
CA ASN A 132 -1.64 -12.84 6.42
C ASN A 132 -2.79 -12.55 5.44
N ALA A 133 -2.85 -11.35 4.83
CA ALA A 133 -3.85 -10.97 3.85
C ALA A 133 -3.40 -11.35 2.43
N THR A 134 -3.24 -12.66 2.20
CA THR A 134 -2.56 -13.24 1.02
C THR A 134 -3.25 -13.01 -0.33
N SER A 135 -4.47 -12.47 -0.34
CA SER A 135 -5.19 -12.06 -1.55
C SER A 135 -4.81 -10.65 -2.04
N LEU A 136 -3.98 -9.91 -1.29
CA LEU A 136 -3.59 -8.55 -1.62
C LEU A 136 -2.85 -8.50 -2.96
N LYS A 137 -3.35 -7.63 -3.84
CA LYS A 137 -2.76 -7.28 -5.14
C LYS A 137 -2.22 -5.86 -5.15
N VAL A 138 -2.86 -4.96 -4.39
CA VAL A 138 -2.51 -3.54 -4.33
C VAL A 138 -2.42 -3.09 -2.88
N VAL A 139 -1.26 -2.58 -2.49
CA VAL A 139 -1.00 -1.97 -1.18
C VAL A 139 -0.46 -0.56 -1.38
N GLU A 140 -1.26 0.44 -1.02
CA GLU A 140 -0.96 1.86 -1.14
C GLU A 140 -1.01 2.53 0.23
N LEU A 141 0.17 2.76 0.81
CA LEU A 141 0.36 3.35 2.14
C LEU A 141 1.11 4.69 2.09
N TYR A 142 1.37 5.20 0.89
CA TYR A 142 2.18 6.39 0.64
C TYR A 142 1.59 7.67 1.23
N MET A 143 2.41 8.71 1.41
CA MET A 143 2.01 10.00 2.00
C MET A 143 1.35 9.82 3.39
N ASN A 144 2.10 9.21 4.31
CA ASN A 144 1.76 9.05 5.72
C ASN A 144 3.01 9.38 6.57
N SER A 145 3.02 9.00 7.85
CA SER A 145 4.17 9.11 8.76
C SER A 145 4.56 7.74 9.33
N LEU A 146 4.47 6.70 8.51
CA LEU A 146 4.83 5.33 8.90
C LEU A 146 6.34 5.23 9.15
N THR A 147 6.73 4.43 10.14
CA THR A 147 8.11 4.26 10.61
C THR A 147 8.50 2.78 10.68
N GLY A 148 9.74 2.49 11.06
CA GLY A 148 10.23 1.11 11.19
C GLY A 148 10.56 0.48 9.84
N SER A 149 10.88 -0.81 9.85
CA SER A 149 11.29 -1.55 8.65
C SER A 149 10.11 -2.20 7.93
N LEU A 150 10.30 -2.49 6.64
CA LEU A 150 9.36 -3.33 5.89
C LEU A 150 9.44 -4.77 6.46
N PRO A 151 8.32 -5.36 6.93
CA PRO A 151 8.34 -6.69 7.54
C PRO A 151 8.69 -7.78 6.51
N GLN A 152 9.36 -8.85 6.96
CA GLN A 152 9.71 -9.99 6.10
C GLN A 152 8.46 -10.69 5.56
N GLU A 153 7.37 -10.66 6.30
CA GLU A 153 6.06 -11.20 5.94
C GLU A 153 5.47 -10.58 4.67
N ILE A 154 6.00 -9.44 4.17
CA ILE A 154 5.60 -8.89 2.87
C ILE A 154 5.76 -9.91 1.73
N GLY A 155 6.75 -10.80 1.84
CA GLY A 155 7.00 -11.86 0.85
C GLY A 155 5.90 -12.94 0.79
N GLN A 156 4.99 -12.97 1.76
CA GLN A 156 3.83 -13.88 1.74
C GLN A 156 2.73 -13.41 0.78
N LEU A 157 2.75 -12.14 0.37
CA LEU A 157 1.78 -11.54 -0.54
C LEU A 157 2.08 -11.91 -2.00
N THR A 158 2.08 -13.20 -2.31
CA THR A 158 2.51 -13.72 -3.63
C THR A 158 1.64 -13.24 -4.81
N GLN A 159 0.46 -12.68 -4.55
CA GLN A 159 -0.40 -12.04 -5.56
C GLN A 159 -0.14 -10.53 -5.72
N LEU A 160 0.78 -9.95 -4.96
CA LEU A 160 1.01 -8.51 -4.95
C LEU A 160 1.56 -8.04 -6.30
N GLU A 161 0.87 -7.06 -6.88
CA GLU A 161 1.21 -6.43 -8.16
C GLU A 161 1.73 -5.00 -7.96
N ASN A 162 1.23 -4.29 -6.94
CA ASN A 162 1.63 -2.92 -6.63
C ASN A 162 1.88 -2.75 -5.13
N LEU A 163 3.11 -2.33 -4.80
CA LEU A 163 3.51 -1.88 -3.47
C LEU A 163 4.00 -0.43 -3.53
N SER A 164 3.20 0.49 -3.00
CA SER A 164 3.51 1.93 -2.98
C SER A 164 3.54 2.47 -1.56
N LEU A 165 4.75 2.82 -1.10
CA LEU A 165 5.07 3.23 0.27
C LEU A 165 5.75 4.61 0.36
N PHE A 166 5.81 5.34 -0.76
CA PHE A 166 6.58 6.58 -0.85
C PHE A 166 6.12 7.67 0.10
N ASN A 167 7.00 8.64 0.41
CA ASN A 167 6.74 9.74 1.34
C ASN A 167 6.25 9.22 2.71
N ASN A 168 7.14 8.49 3.39
CA ASN A 168 6.99 8.03 4.77
C ASN A 168 8.36 8.19 5.47
N SER A 169 8.52 7.59 6.66
CA SER A 169 9.79 7.52 7.40
C SER A 169 10.20 6.06 7.64
N LEU A 170 9.91 5.18 6.68
CA LEU A 170 10.31 3.77 6.73
C LEU A 170 11.83 3.66 6.57
N GLN A 171 12.45 2.73 7.29
CA GLN A 171 13.90 2.64 7.42
C GLN A 171 14.43 1.20 7.41
N GLY A 172 15.76 1.06 7.42
CA GLY A 172 16.41 -0.25 7.40
C GLY A 172 16.53 -0.83 6.00
N GLU A 173 16.98 -2.07 5.91
CA GLU A 173 17.18 -2.76 4.63
C GLU A 173 15.89 -3.33 4.07
N LEU A 174 15.85 -3.55 2.75
CA LEU A 174 14.77 -4.32 2.16
C LEU A 174 14.88 -5.79 2.61
N PRO A 175 13.81 -6.39 3.14
CA PRO A 175 13.84 -7.80 3.53
C PRO A 175 14.03 -8.66 2.27
N SER A 176 14.87 -9.71 2.35
CA SER A 176 15.15 -10.60 1.21
C SER A 176 13.88 -11.25 0.63
N SER A 177 12.86 -11.42 1.47
CA SER A 177 11.55 -11.93 1.06
C SER A 177 10.85 -11.07 0.01
N ILE A 178 11.16 -9.77 -0.13
CA ILE A 178 10.54 -8.92 -1.16
C ILE A 178 10.84 -9.44 -2.57
N TYR A 179 12.01 -10.06 -2.77
CA TYR A 179 12.44 -10.60 -4.05
C TYR A 179 11.70 -11.89 -4.44
N SER A 180 10.86 -12.45 -3.55
CA SER A 180 9.98 -13.58 -3.86
C SER A 180 8.66 -13.18 -4.55
N LEU A 181 8.37 -11.88 -4.64
CA LEU A 181 7.12 -11.34 -5.18
C LEU A 181 7.13 -11.30 -6.72
N LYS A 182 7.03 -12.48 -7.34
CA LYS A 182 7.16 -12.65 -8.81
C LYS A 182 6.12 -11.89 -9.65
N ASN A 183 4.97 -11.55 -9.05
CA ASN A 183 3.90 -10.79 -9.71
C ASN A 183 4.02 -9.28 -9.53
N LEU A 184 5.01 -8.79 -8.76
CA LEU A 184 5.17 -7.38 -8.46
C LEU A 184 5.58 -6.61 -9.71
N LYS A 185 4.72 -5.69 -10.13
CA LYS A 185 4.91 -4.80 -11.29
C LYS A 185 5.40 -3.42 -10.89
N VAL A 186 4.92 -2.92 -9.75
CA VAL A 186 5.21 -1.57 -9.27
C VAL A 186 5.76 -1.63 -7.85
N LEU A 187 6.96 -1.10 -7.67
CA LEU A 187 7.61 -0.93 -6.37
C LEU A 187 8.04 0.53 -6.19
N MET A 188 7.27 1.27 -5.40
CA MET A 188 7.49 2.70 -5.12
C MET A 188 7.87 2.89 -3.66
N LEU A 189 9.17 3.06 -3.41
CA LEU A 189 9.76 3.22 -2.06
C LEU A 189 10.36 4.60 -1.85
N ASN A 190 10.19 5.51 -2.80
CA ASN A 190 10.88 6.79 -2.79
C ASN A 190 10.55 7.68 -1.59
N SER A 191 11.46 8.59 -1.26
CA SER A 191 11.32 9.57 -0.18
C SER A 191 11.01 8.87 1.16
N ASN A 192 11.95 8.02 1.56
CA ASN A 192 11.97 7.26 2.81
C ASN A 192 13.41 7.24 3.36
N ASN A 193 13.66 6.42 4.38
CA ASN A 193 14.96 6.23 5.01
C ASN A 193 15.53 4.81 4.80
N PHE A 194 15.12 4.10 3.73
CA PHE A 194 15.65 2.76 3.43
C PHE A 194 17.15 2.80 3.19
N SER A 195 17.87 1.76 3.62
CA SER A 195 19.32 1.65 3.57
C SER A 195 19.78 0.28 3.08
N GLY A 196 21.08 0.03 3.11
CA GLY A 196 21.65 -1.25 2.69
C GLY A 196 21.85 -1.32 1.17
N LYS A 197 22.18 -2.51 0.68
CA LYS A 197 22.44 -2.77 -0.74
C LYS A 197 21.22 -3.36 -1.42
N LEU A 198 21.08 -3.12 -2.72
CA LEU A 198 20.16 -3.92 -3.54
C LEU A 198 20.74 -5.33 -3.71
N SER A 199 19.91 -6.35 -3.47
CA SER A 199 20.31 -7.76 -3.62
C SER A 199 20.39 -8.14 -5.09
N TYR A 200 21.29 -9.07 -5.44
CA TYR A 200 21.31 -9.73 -6.74
C TYR A 200 20.00 -10.47 -7.03
N GLU A 201 19.25 -10.86 -5.98
CA GLU A 201 17.93 -11.48 -6.09
C GLU A 201 16.88 -10.59 -6.76
N ILE A 202 17.17 -9.31 -7.02
CA ILE A 202 16.33 -8.43 -7.81
C ILE A 202 15.93 -9.07 -9.16
N GLU A 203 16.78 -9.92 -9.75
CA GLU A 203 16.46 -10.66 -10.98
C GLU A 203 15.18 -11.51 -10.88
N ASN A 204 14.73 -11.86 -9.68
CA ASN A 204 13.55 -12.69 -9.47
C ASN A 204 12.23 -11.92 -9.68
N LEU A 205 12.26 -10.59 -9.65
CA LEU A 205 11.08 -9.74 -9.85
C LEU A 205 10.74 -9.59 -11.35
N LYS A 206 10.50 -10.73 -12.02
CA LYS A 206 10.35 -10.78 -13.49
C LYS A 206 9.20 -9.95 -14.05
N ALA A 207 8.17 -9.68 -13.25
CA ALA A 207 7.04 -8.82 -13.64
C ALA A 207 7.31 -7.33 -13.42
N LEU A 208 8.44 -6.93 -12.82
CA LEU A 208 8.67 -5.55 -12.40
C LEU A 208 8.78 -4.62 -13.62
N GLU A 209 7.92 -3.60 -13.63
CA GLU A 209 7.82 -2.58 -14.67
C GLU A 209 8.36 -1.23 -14.17
N ASN A 210 8.02 -0.85 -12.93
CA ASN A 210 8.40 0.45 -12.38
C ASN A 210 9.04 0.28 -11.01
N LEU A 211 10.26 0.81 -10.87
CA LEU A 211 11.04 0.80 -9.64
C LEU A 211 11.44 2.23 -9.26
N SER A 212 10.96 2.72 -8.12
CA SER A 212 11.40 4.01 -7.58
C SER A 212 11.99 3.84 -6.20
N LEU A 213 13.29 4.10 -6.09
CA LEU A 213 14.06 4.16 -4.85
C LEU A 213 14.54 5.58 -4.54
N PHE A 214 14.11 6.56 -5.34
CA PHE A 214 14.47 7.97 -5.23
C PHE A 214 14.48 8.47 -3.77
N GLU A 215 15.47 9.26 -3.39
CA GLU A 215 15.53 9.89 -2.06
C GLU A 215 15.44 8.87 -0.91
N ASN A 216 16.51 8.08 -0.78
CA ASN A 216 16.71 7.09 0.28
C ASN A 216 18.21 7.05 0.66
N ASN A 217 18.62 6.05 1.45
CA ASN A 217 19.98 5.83 1.91
C ASN A 217 20.61 4.54 1.36
N PHE A 218 20.17 4.05 0.20
CA PHE A 218 20.76 2.85 -0.42
C PHE A 218 22.23 3.07 -0.76
N ILE A 219 23.05 2.05 -0.56
CA ILE A 219 24.50 2.07 -0.76
C ILE A 219 24.96 0.96 -1.71
N GLY A 220 26.22 1.02 -2.12
CA GLY A 220 26.86 -0.01 -2.94
C GLY A 220 26.54 0.14 -4.42
N GLN A 221 26.79 -0.91 -5.19
CA GLN A 221 26.53 -0.92 -6.62
C GLN A 221 25.10 -1.36 -6.91
N VAL A 222 24.54 -0.88 -8.01
CA VAL A 222 23.34 -1.49 -8.58
C VAL A 222 23.75 -2.87 -9.13
N PRO A 223 23.12 -3.97 -8.70
CA PRO A 223 23.50 -5.32 -9.13
C PRO A 223 23.27 -5.49 -10.64
N PHE A 224 24.20 -6.16 -11.34
CA PHE A 224 24.11 -6.43 -12.78
C PHE A 224 22.89 -7.29 -13.13
N GLU A 225 22.39 -8.07 -12.18
CA GLU A 225 21.19 -8.89 -12.26
C GLU A 225 19.93 -8.10 -12.63
N ILE A 226 19.92 -6.78 -12.42
CA ILE A 226 18.83 -5.91 -12.85
C ILE A 226 18.61 -5.92 -14.37
N GLU A 227 19.63 -6.27 -15.15
CA GLU A 227 19.52 -6.47 -16.61
C GLU A 227 18.48 -7.54 -16.96
N LYS A 228 18.30 -8.54 -16.11
CA LYS A 228 17.39 -9.68 -16.33
C LYS A 228 15.92 -9.34 -16.05
N LEU A 229 15.61 -8.06 -15.77
CA LEU A 229 14.25 -7.55 -15.64
C LEU A 229 13.74 -7.08 -16.99
N ASP A 230 13.29 -8.01 -17.83
CA ASP A 230 12.92 -7.72 -19.22
C ASP A 230 11.72 -6.77 -19.35
N ASN A 231 10.85 -6.73 -18.33
CA ASN A 231 9.67 -5.87 -18.29
C ASN A 231 9.93 -4.48 -17.69
N LEU A 232 11.15 -4.20 -17.20
CA LEU A 232 11.45 -2.95 -16.52
C LEU A 232 11.40 -1.78 -17.52
N LYS A 233 10.49 -0.85 -17.28
CA LYS A 233 10.23 0.35 -18.09
C LYS A 233 10.77 1.61 -17.44
N GLU A 234 10.66 1.71 -16.13
CA GLU A 234 11.08 2.92 -15.42
C GLU A 234 11.87 2.56 -14.16
N MET A 235 13.00 3.23 -13.99
CA MET A 235 13.84 3.12 -12.81
C MET A 235 14.34 4.49 -12.35
N ASN A 236 13.98 4.88 -11.13
CA ASN A 236 14.53 6.08 -10.50
C ASN A 236 15.25 5.71 -9.21
N ILE A 237 16.57 5.90 -9.18
CA ILE A 237 17.41 5.64 -8.01
C ILE A 237 18.19 6.88 -7.54
N SER A 238 17.78 8.05 -8.02
CA SER A 238 18.42 9.32 -7.69
C SER A 238 18.40 9.59 -6.18
N TYR A 239 19.29 10.46 -5.70
CA TYR A 239 19.37 10.87 -4.30
C TYR A 239 19.48 9.66 -3.35
N ASN A 240 20.47 8.82 -3.67
CA ASN A 240 20.94 7.70 -2.85
C ASN A 240 22.46 7.73 -2.81
N LYS A 241 23.05 6.80 -2.05
CA LYS A 241 24.50 6.64 -1.90
C LYS A 241 25.03 5.48 -2.76
N PHE A 242 24.36 5.18 -3.87
CA PHE A 242 24.85 4.20 -4.85
C PHE A 242 26.20 4.66 -5.42
N ASN A 243 27.05 3.69 -5.72
CA ASN A 243 28.38 3.89 -6.28
C ASN A 243 28.69 2.86 -7.37
N GLY A 244 29.89 2.95 -7.94
CA GLY A 244 30.32 2.05 -8.99
C GLY A 244 29.61 2.27 -10.32
N LEU A 245 29.66 1.24 -11.17
CA LEU A 245 29.14 1.28 -12.53
C LEU A 245 27.70 0.77 -12.57
N ILE A 246 26.96 1.30 -13.53
CA ILE A 246 25.66 0.76 -13.90
C ILE A 246 25.78 0.12 -15.25
N SER A 247 25.10 -1.01 -15.38
CA SER A 247 25.29 -1.85 -16.53
C SER A 247 24.73 -1.17 -17.79
N TYR A 248 25.49 -1.31 -18.88
CA TYR A 248 25.16 -0.68 -20.15
C TYR A 248 24.00 -1.37 -20.86
N ALA A 249 23.69 -2.63 -20.57
CA ALA A 249 22.59 -3.34 -21.21
C ALA A 249 21.22 -2.72 -20.86
N LEU A 250 21.10 -2.03 -19.72
CA LEU A 250 19.91 -1.26 -19.39
C LEU A 250 19.64 -0.14 -20.41
N ALA A 251 20.67 0.56 -20.86
CA ALA A 251 20.54 1.64 -21.84
C ALA A 251 20.14 1.16 -23.26
N LYS A 252 20.23 -0.14 -23.52
CA LYS A 252 19.81 -0.76 -24.80
C LYS A 252 18.35 -1.18 -24.83
N LYS A 253 17.62 -1.09 -23.73
CA LYS A 253 16.20 -1.44 -23.69
C LYS A 253 15.39 -0.27 -24.25
N ASP A 254 14.84 -0.43 -25.46
CA ASP A 254 14.19 0.64 -26.24
C ASP A 254 13.12 1.45 -25.47
N THR A 255 12.43 0.81 -24.51
CA THR A 255 11.37 1.43 -23.71
C THR A 255 11.78 1.78 -22.29
N PHE A 256 13.05 1.59 -21.92
CA PHE A 256 13.52 1.80 -20.55
C PHE A 256 13.95 3.24 -20.31
N GLN A 257 13.42 3.82 -19.23
CA GLN A 257 13.76 5.14 -18.75
C GLN A 257 14.45 5.02 -17.39
N MET A 258 15.63 5.62 -17.27
CA MET A 258 16.39 5.65 -16.02
C MET A 258 16.70 7.07 -15.61
N THR A 259 16.44 7.40 -14.34
CA THR A 259 16.88 8.66 -13.75
C THR A 259 17.83 8.41 -12.59
N MET A 260 18.96 9.11 -12.62
CA MET A 260 20.02 9.03 -11.61
C MET A 260 20.73 10.35 -11.42
N LEU A 261 20.30 11.07 -10.39
CA LEU A 261 20.96 12.28 -9.93
C LEU A 261 21.62 11.99 -8.59
N ASN A 262 22.82 12.54 -8.38
CA ASN A 262 23.45 12.57 -7.06
C ASN A 262 22.82 13.67 -6.17
N ASP A 263 23.27 13.79 -4.93
CA ASP A 263 22.79 14.77 -3.95
C ASP A 263 22.91 16.25 -4.41
N LYS A 264 23.68 16.53 -5.47
CA LYS A 264 23.82 17.86 -6.07
C LYS A 264 22.91 18.08 -7.28
N GLY A 265 22.02 17.13 -7.58
CA GLY A 265 21.16 17.15 -8.77
C GLY A 265 21.94 16.92 -10.09
N VAL A 266 23.19 16.47 -10.01
CA VAL A 266 24.02 16.20 -11.19
C VAL A 266 23.82 14.76 -11.59
N ALA A 267 23.57 14.51 -12.88
CA ALA A 267 23.50 13.16 -13.41
C ALA A 267 24.78 12.39 -13.05
N VAL A 268 24.62 11.23 -12.42
CA VAL A 268 25.78 10.37 -12.15
C VAL A 268 26.31 9.91 -13.51
N ARG A 269 27.54 10.33 -13.85
CA ARG A 269 28.20 9.97 -15.11
C ARG A 269 28.20 8.44 -15.21
N LEU A 270 27.44 7.90 -16.15
CA LEU A 270 27.54 6.51 -16.58
C LEU A 270 28.94 6.34 -17.19
N SER A 271 29.91 5.87 -16.42
CA SER A 271 31.19 5.46 -17.00
C SER A 271 30.95 4.18 -17.78
N LEU A 272 30.92 4.33 -19.11
CA LEU A 272 30.75 3.25 -20.07
C LEU A 272 31.94 2.28 -19.96
N LEU A 273 31.67 1.02 -19.59
CA LEU A 273 32.53 -0.07 -20.04
C LEU A 273 32.18 -0.27 -21.52
N THR A 274 32.97 0.34 -22.39
CA THR A 274 33.05 -0.18 -23.77
C THR A 274 33.64 -1.57 -23.66
N ASP A 275 33.03 -2.54 -24.34
CA ASP A 275 33.76 -3.75 -24.69
C ASP A 275 35.01 -3.35 -25.50
N SER A 276 35.93 -4.29 -25.68
CA SER A 276 37.29 -4.12 -26.22
C SER A 276 37.43 -3.51 -27.64
N THR A 277 36.42 -2.83 -28.16
CA THR A 277 36.42 -2.18 -29.49
C THR A 277 36.57 -0.66 -29.45
N GLY A 278 36.53 -0.02 -28.28
CA GLY A 278 37.07 1.33 -28.04
C GLY A 278 36.79 2.38 -29.12
N VAL A 279 35.54 2.86 -29.25
CA VAL A 279 35.25 4.12 -29.94
C VAL A 279 34.24 4.92 -29.11
N VAL A 280 34.72 6.01 -28.51
CA VAL A 280 33.90 7.02 -27.82
C VAL A 280 33.66 8.16 -28.79
N GLY A 281 32.41 8.40 -29.16
CA GLY A 281 31.96 9.67 -29.70
C GLY A 281 31.73 10.64 -28.55
N THR A 282 32.49 11.73 -28.51
CA THR A 282 32.22 12.90 -27.66
C THR A 282 31.04 13.69 -28.22
N PRO A 283 30.14 14.23 -27.39
CA PRO A 283 29.39 15.42 -27.75
C PRO A 283 29.95 16.64 -27.01
N ASP A 284 30.08 17.74 -27.75
CA ASP A 284 30.40 19.11 -27.30
C ASP A 284 29.52 19.59 -26.13
#